data_AF-A0A950GS87-F1
#
_entry.id   AF-A0A950GS87-F1
#
_cell.length_a   1.000
_cell.length_b   1.000
_cell.length_c   1.000
_cell.angle_alpha   90.00
_cell.angle_beta   90.00
_cell.angle_gamma   90.00
#
_symmetry.space_group_name_H-M   'P 1'
#
loop_
_entity.id
_entity.type
_entity.pdbx_description
1 polymer ?
#
loop_
_entity_poly.entity_id
_entity_poly.type
_entity_poly.pdbx_seq_one_letter_code
_entity_poly.pdbx_strand_id
1 'polypeptide(L)'
;ANWFTSTHPKSRFRNVLMVQRLRPEGRVSLLNRRLVRRCANGRVDEKILASAGELAEILKSEFDLDPPGELDSVFARLPAS
;
A
#
# COMPACT_ATOMS: atom_id res chain seq x y z
N ALA A 1 -20.75 -12.29 -2.06
CA ALA A 1 -19.46 -12.69 -2.64
C ALA A 1 -18.28 -12.15 -1.81
N ASN A 2 -18.24 -12.46 -0.50
CA ASN A 2 -17.30 -11.86 0.47
C ASN A 2 -16.42 -12.90 1.21
N TRP A 3 -16.49 -14.19 0.83
CA TRP A 3 -15.79 -15.27 1.54
C TRP A 3 -14.63 -15.89 0.74
N PHE A 4 -14.56 -15.66 -0.57
CA PHE A 4 -13.55 -16.32 -1.43
C PHE A 4 -12.20 -15.58 -1.48
N THR A 5 -12.18 -14.26 -1.23
CA THR A 5 -10.96 -13.45 -1.30
C THR A 5 -10.15 -13.42 0.00
N SER A 6 -10.77 -13.76 1.14
CA SER A 6 -10.17 -13.57 2.48
C SER A 6 -9.74 -14.84 3.20
N THR A 7 -10.14 -16.05 2.77
CA THR A 7 -9.82 -17.31 3.51
C THR A 7 -9.17 -18.42 2.67
N HIS A 8 -8.92 -18.22 1.37
CA HIS A 8 -8.25 -19.26 0.56
C HIS A 8 -6.71 -19.23 0.77
N PRO A 9 -6.06 -20.34 1.16
CA PRO A 9 -4.62 -20.40 1.46
C PRO A 9 -3.68 -20.09 0.27
N LYS A 10 -4.22 -19.96 -0.95
CA LYS A 10 -3.50 -19.54 -2.17
C LYS A 10 -3.75 -18.06 -2.56
N SER A 11 -4.44 -17.27 -1.72
CA SER A 11 -4.75 -15.88 -2.02
C SER A 11 -3.50 -14.99 -1.99
N ARG A 12 -3.21 -14.31 -3.10
CA ARG A 12 -2.08 -13.36 -3.22
C ARG A 12 -2.13 -12.25 -2.16
N PHE A 13 -3.32 -11.93 -1.65
CA PHE A 13 -3.56 -10.87 -0.66
C PHE A 13 -3.08 -11.20 0.77
N ARG A 14 -2.63 -12.44 1.05
CA ARG A 14 -2.13 -12.80 2.38
C ARG A 14 -0.66 -12.38 2.61
N ASN A 15 0.09 -12.16 1.53
CA ASN A 15 1.54 -11.93 1.57
C ASN A 15 1.97 -10.59 0.94
N VAL A 16 1.03 -9.79 0.43
CA VAL A 16 1.33 -8.49 -0.16
C VAL A 16 0.47 -7.41 0.46
N LEU A 17 1.10 -6.29 0.83
CA LEU A 17 0.35 -5.08 1.15
C LEU A 17 0.00 -4.40 -0.16
N MET A 18 -1.29 -4.21 -0.44
CA MET A 18 -1.75 -3.50 -1.63
C MET A 18 -2.82 -2.50 -1.25
N VAL A 19 -2.58 -1.23 -1.55
CA VAL A 19 -3.55 -0.14 -1.34
C VAL A 19 -3.60 0.73 -2.59
N GLN A 20 -4.79 1.15 -2.97
CA GLN A 20 -4.96 2.02 -4.13
C GLN A 20 -6.09 3.01 -3.89
N ARG A 21 -5.85 4.26 -4.28
CA ARG A 21 -6.85 5.32 -4.22
C ARG A 21 -6.82 6.18 -5.47
N LEU A 22 -8.00 6.48 -6.00
CA LEU A 22 -8.20 7.50 -7.02
C LEU A 22 -8.59 8.81 -6.36
N ARG A 23 -8.06 9.91 -6.90
CA ARG A 23 -8.39 11.30 -6.57
C ARG A 23 -8.46 12.12 -7.87
N PRO A 24 -9.08 13.30 -7.89
CA PRO A 24 -9.14 14.14 -9.11
C PRO A 24 -7.76 14.45 -9.72
N GLU A 25 -6.75 14.60 -8.89
CA GLU A 25 -5.35 14.86 -9.27
C GLU A 25 -4.64 13.65 -9.88
N GLY A 26 -5.20 12.44 -9.73
CA GLY A 26 -4.63 11.20 -10.25
C GLY A 26 -4.87 9.98 -9.37
N ARG A 27 -3.97 9.00 -9.47
CA ARG A 27 -4.05 7.75 -8.71
C ARG A 27 -2.79 7.52 -7.90
N VAL A 28 -2.96 7.06 -6.68
CA VAL A 28 -1.88 6.60 -5.82
C VAL A 28 -2.03 5.09 -5.57
N SER A 29 -0.94 4.35 -5.69
CA SER A 29 -0.88 2.91 -5.46
C SER A 29 0.32 2.57 -4.60
N LEU A 30 0.09 1.75 -3.58
CA LEU A 30 1.13 1.18 -2.73
C LEU A 30 1.10 -0.35 -2.91
N LEU A 31 2.25 -0.92 -3.25
CA LEU A 31 2.47 -2.37 -3.31
C LEU A 31 3.71 -2.73 -2.50
N ASN A 32 3.55 -3.44 -1.40
CA ASN A 32 4.58 -3.69 -0.40
C ASN A 32 5.20 -2.36 0.06
N ARG A 33 6.46 -2.12 -0.28
CA ARG A 33 7.17 -0.86 0.00
C ARG A 33 7.17 0.10 -1.19
N ARG A 34 6.60 -0.26 -2.34
CA ARG A 34 6.64 0.55 -3.56
C ARG A 34 5.41 1.45 -3.66
N LEU A 35 5.63 2.75 -3.50
CA LEU A 35 4.63 3.81 -3.70
C LEU A 35 4.74 4.36 -5.12
N VAL A 36 3.63 4.40 -5.85
CA VAL A 36 3.54 4.98 -7.19
C VAL A 36 2.42 6.01 -7.21
N ARG A 37 2.74 7.23 -7.64
CA ARG A 37 1.81 8.33 -7.86
C ARG A 37 1.73 8.60 -9.35
N ARG A 38 0.53 8.48 -9.92
CA ARG A 38 0.27 8.79 -11.33
C ARG A 38 -0.65 9.99 -11.38
N CYS A 39 -0.12 11.12 -11.80
CA CYS A 39 -0.87 12.36 -11.98
C CYS A 39 -1.76 12.30 -13.22
N ALA A 40 -2.86 13.06 -13.23
CA ALA A 40 -3.77 13.15 -14.37
C ALA A 40 -3.09 13.69 -15.65
N ASN A 41 -2.02 14.48 -15.51
CA ASN A 41 -1.22 15.00 -16.62
C ASN A 41 -0.21 13.97 -17.19
N GLY A 42 -0.24 12.71 -16.72
CA GLY A 42 0.64 11.64 -17.18
C GLY A 42 1.97 11.52 -16.43
N ARG A 43 2.31 12.46 -15.53
CA ARG A 43 3.52 12.36 -14.70
C ARG A 43 3.41 11.17 -13.75
N VAL A 44 4.48 10.39 -13.67
CA VAL A 44 4.61 9.28 -12.72
C VAL A 44 5.77 9.56 -11.78
N ASP A 45 5.52 9.43 -10.49
CA ASP A 45 6.52 9.47 -9.42
C ASP A 45 6.50 8.16 -8.64
N GLU A 46 7.67 7.67 -8.27
CA GLU A 46 7.84 6.38 -7.62
C GLU A 46 8.87 6.45 -6.50
N LYS A 47 8.54 5.80 -5.37
CA LYS A 47 9.41 5.73 -4.20
C LYS A 47 9.32 4.36 -3.53
N ILE A 48 10.44 3.87 -3.02
CA ILE A 48 10.48 2.75 -2.08
C ILE A 48 10.51 3.30 -0.65
N LEU A 49 9.55 2.88 0.17
CA LEU A 49 9.47 3.24 1.58
C LEU A 49 10.59 2.57 2.36
N ALA A 50 11.28 3.34 3.21
CA ALA A 50 12.46 2.90 3.94
C ALA A 50 12.14 2.41 5.37
N SER A 51 10.97 2.74 5.92
CA SER A 51 10.61 2.41 7.31
C SER A 51 9.12 2.20 7.54
N ALA A 52 8.80 1.58 8.68
CA ALA A 52 7.43 1.43 9.17
C ALA A 52 6.77 2.80 9.47
N GLY A 53 7.54 3.77 9.96
CA GLY A 53 7.04 5.14 10.17
C GLY A 53 6.64 5.82 8.86
N GLU A 54 7.45 5.65 7.82
CA GLU A 54 7.11 6.17 6.49
C GLU A 54 5.87 5.49 5.91
N LEU A 55 5.70 4.18 6.15
CA LEU A 55 4.50 3.46 5.80
C LEU A 55 3.26 4.00 6.55
N ALA A 56 3.37 4.29 7.84
CA ALA A 56 2.29 4.87 8.63
C ALA A 56 1.83 6.22 8.06
N GLU A 57 2.78 7.10 7.78
CA GLU A 57 2.51 8.44 7.23
C GLU A 57 1.84 8.36 5.87
N ILE A 58 2.29 7.46 4.98
CA ILE A 58 1.67 7.27 3.66
C ILE A 58 0.26 6.68 3.78
N LEU A 59 0.03 5.68 4.65
CA LEU A 59 -1.30 5.13 4.88
C LEU A 59 -2.29 6.21 5.34
N LYS A 60 -1.84 7.09 6.24
CA LYS A 60 -2.67 8.18 6.76
C LYS A 60 -2.88 9.29 5.74
N SER A 61 -1.81 9.86 5.20
CA SER A 61 -1.88 11.06 4.33
C SER A 61 -2.45 10.78 2.94
N GLU A 62 -2.09 9.66 2.32
CA GLU A 62 -2.49 9.36 0.94
C GLU A 62 -3.78 8.57 0.87
N PHE A 63 -3.98 7.66 1.82
CA PHE A 63 -5.06 6.70 1.79
C PHE A 63 -6.17 6.95 2.82
N ASP A 64 -6.00 7.90 3.75
CA ASP A 64 -6.89 8.14 4.91
C ASP A 64 -7.14 6.84 5.71
N LEU A 65 -6.10 6.03 5.87
CA LEU A 65 -6.13 4.78 6.63
C LEU A 65 -5.29 4.93 7.89
N ASP A 66 -5.91 4.66 9.04
CA ASP A 66 -5.16 4.45 10.26
C ASP A 66 -4.47 3.07 10.19
N PRO A 67 -3.15 3.02 10.38
CA PRO A 67 -2.43 1.77 10.25
C PRO A 67 -2.83 0.76 11.33
N PRO A 68 -2.98 -0.53 10.98
CA PRO A 68 -3.34 -1.56 11.94
C PRO A 68 -2.12 -1.93 12.81
N GLY A 69 -2.26 -1.79 14.13
CA GLY A 69 -1.38 -2.41 15.14
C GLY A 69 0.12 -2.28 14.89
N GLU A 70 0.89 -3.32 15.24
CA GLU A 70 2.36 -3.35 15.15
C GLU A 70 2.88 -3.25 13.71
N LEU A 71 2.99 -2.03 13.20
CA LEU A 71 3.50 -1.73 11.87
C LEU A 71 4.93 -2.17 11.64
N ASP A 72 5.80 -2.18 12.65
CA ASP A 72 7.18 -2.64 12.51
C ASP A 72 7.23 -4.12 12.10
N SER A 73 6.44 -4.95 12.77
CA SER A 73 6.28 -6.37 12.47
C SER A 73 5.66 -6.60 11.09
N VAL A 74 4.77 -5.70 10.64
CA VAL A 74 4.23 -5.73 9.26
C VAL A 74 5.31 -5.35 8.25
N PHE A 75 5.99 -4.22 8.46
CA PHE A 75 6.98 -3.66 7.55
C PHE A 75 8.18 -4.60 7.35
N ALA A 76 8.63 -5.26 8.41
CA ALA A 76 9.69 -6.27 8.37
C ALA A 76 9.38 -7.43 7.39
N ARG A 77 8.10 -7.75 7.19
CA ARG A 77 7.64 -8.81 6.28
C ARG A 77 7.45 -8.33 4.84
N LEU A 78 7.41 -7.02 4.59
CA LEU A 78 7.19 -6.48 3.25
C LEU A 78 8.48 -6.52 2.44
N PRO A 79 8.49 -7.13 1.24
CA PRO A 79 9.64 -7.06 0.36
C PRO A 79 9.79 -5.64 -0.23
N ALA A 80 11.03 -5.24 -0.52
CA ALA A 80 11.31 -3.99 -1.22
C ALA A 80 11.02 -4.05 -2.73
N SER A 81 10.86 -5.26 -3.28
CA SER A 81 10.62 -5.56 -4.70
C SER A 81 9.71 -6.78 -4.86
#